data_AF-A0A554GP28-F1
#
_entry.id   AF-A0A554GP28-F1
#
_cell.length_a   1.000
_cell.length_b   1.000
_cell.length_c   1.000
_cell.angle_alpha   90.00
_cell.angle_beta   90.00
_cell.angle_gamma   90.00
#
_symmetry.space_group_name_H-M   'P 1'
#
loop_
_entity.id
_entity.type
_entity.pdbx_description
1 polymer ?
#
loop_
_entity_poly.entity_id
_entity_poly.type
_entity_poly.pdbx_seq_one_letter_code
_entity_poly.pdbx_strand_id
1 'polypeptide(L)'
;MRLQYEALTRSVWLLYAATDLQVETLASPLTLDAEHAAKKMPMFAAMLEQIGKTAPEQASRMLLNFKDVNYHAMNSFIHSGIHPLHRHAEGYPATLVEDVLRNSNGLNMMTLQMGMILSGDLRFFGLIGAVQEEFHQILPGLASPL
;
A
#
# COMPACT_ATOMS: atom_id res chain seq x y z
N MET A 1 -2.44 8.96 -2.61
CA MET A 1 -2.43 7.50 -2.88
C MET A 1 -1.05 6.91 -3.08
N ARG A 2 -0.22 7.35 -4.05
CA ARG A 2 1.09 6.70 -4.28
C ARG A 2 1.97 6.58 -3.03
N LEU A 3 2.18 7.69 -2.32
CA LEU A 3 2.97 7.70 -1.08
C LEU A 3 2.38 6.80 0.02
N GLN A 4 1.05 6.78 0.16
CA GLN A 4 0.36 5.91 1.12
C GLN A 4 0.59 4.43 0.77
N TYR A 5 0.55 4.09 -0.51
CA TYR A 5 0.76 2.72 -0.98
C TYR A 5 2.19 2.25 -0.76
N GLU A 6 3.19 3.10 -1.04
CA GLU A 6 4.60 2.80 -0.77
C GLU A 6 4.87 2.69 0.73
N ALA A 7 4.28 3.57 1.56
CA ALA A 7 4.41 3.52 3.00
C ALA A 7 3.81 2.23 3.59
N LEU A 8 2.61 1.86 3.16
CA LEU A 8 1.98 0.60 3.57
C LEU A 8 2.81 -0.61 3.12
N THR A 9 3.27 -0.62 1.87
CA THR A 9 4.15 -1.69 1.36
C THR A 9 5.41 -1.80 2.22
N ARG A 10 6.04 -0.68 2.58
CA ARG A 10 7.21 -0.68 3.46
C ARG A 10 6.89 -1.21 4.86
N SER A 11 5.71 -0.88 5.41
CA SER A 11 5.26 -1.41 6.70
C SER A 11 5.08 -2.92 6.67
N VAL A 12 4.42 -3.46 5.63
CA VAL A 12 4.24 -4.91 5.44
C VAL A 12 5.60 -5.59 5.22
N TRP A 13 6.47 -4.99 4.42
CA TRP A 13 7.83 -5.48 4.19
C TRP A 13 8.65 -5.54 5.48
N LEU A 14 8.61 -4.49 6.31
CA LEU A 14 9.29 -4.43 7.60
C LEU A 14 8.85 -5.57 8.53
N LEU A 15 7.57 -5.92 8.53
CA LEU A 15 7.04 -6.97 9.39
C LEU A 15 7.37 -8.38 8.90
N TYR A 16 7.29 -8.62 7.59
CA TYR A 16 7.30 -9.98 7.04
C TYR A 16 8.54 -10.37 6.25
N ALA A 17 9.38 -9.42 5.81
CA ALA A 17 10.41 -9.70 4.82
C ALA A 17 11.77 -9.04 5.10
N ALA A 18 11.79 -7.90 5.80
CA ALA A 18 13.02 -7.21 6.15
C ALA A 18 13.89 -8.07 7.08
N THR A 19 15.20 -7.97 6.92
CA THR A 19 16.15 -8.58 7.87
C THR A 19 16.29 -7.70 9.12
N ASP A 20 16.72 -8.28 10.24
CA ASP A 20 16.99 -7.54 11.48
C ASP A 20 17.93 -6.35 11.24
N LEU A 21 19.00 -6.56 10.46
CA LEU A 21 19.93 -5.49 10.10
C LEU A 21 19.24 -4.34 9.32
N GLN A 22 18.29 -4.64 8.44
CA GLN A 22 17.55 -3.63 7.71
C GLN A 22 16.60 -2.84 8.63
N VAL A 23 15.95 -3.53 9.58
CA VAL A 23 15.12 -2.90 10.60
C VAL A 23 15.96 -1.98 11.49
N GLU A 24 17.09 -2.48 12.00
CA GLU A 24 18.05 -1.71 12.82
C GLU A 24 18.59 -0.49 12.08
N THR A 25 18.93 -0.64 10.79
CA THR A 25 19.39 0.48 9.96
C THR A 25 18.32 1.58 9.88
N LEU A 26 17.04 1.21 9.72
CA LEU A 26 15.94 2.17 9.62
C LEU A 26 15.53 2.77 10.98
N ALA A 27 15.83 2.08 12.08
CA ALA A 27 15.63 2.58 13.44
C ALA A 27 16.80 3.44 13.95
N SER A 28 17.92 3.48 13.22
CA SER A 28 19.13 4.19 13.66
C SER A 28 18.96 5.72 13.63
N PRO A 29 19.65 6.48 14.51
CA PRO A 29 19.65 7.93 14.46
C PRO A 29 20.09 8.46 13.08
N LEU A 30 19.55 9.61 12.69
CA LEU A 30 19.89 10.24 11.40
C LEU A 30 21.33 10.76 11.40
N THR A 31 22.24 9.95 10.90
CA THR A 31 23.66 10.28 10.63
C THR A 31 23.96 10.11 9.15
N LEU A 32 25.08 10.67 8.67
CA LEU A 32 25.52 10.47 7.29
C LEU A 32 25.72 8.99 6.97
N ASP A 33 26.32 8.24 7.89
CA ASP A 33 26.54 6.79 7.73
C ASP A 33 25.22 6.02 7.66
N ALA A 34 24.25 6.36 8.53
CA ALA A 34 22.93 5.74 8.50
C ALA A 34 22.18 6.07 7.20
N GLU A 35 22.27 7.31 6.70
CA GLU A 35 21.70 7.70 5.42
C GLU A 35 22.35 6.93 4.26
N HIS A 36 23.67 6.77 4.28
CA HIS A 36 24.39 5.96 3.29
C HIS A 36 24.03 4.47 3.36
N ALA A 37 23.84 3.92 4.55
CA ALA A 37 23.39 2.54 4.73
C ALA A 37 21.95 2.35 4.23
N ALA A 38 21.05 3.31 4.51
CA ALA A 38 19.66 3.27 4.07
C ALA A 38 19.51 3.29 2.54
N LYS A 39 20.49 3.82 1.79
CA LYS A 39 20.50 3.77 0.31
C LYS A 39 20.62 2.34 -0.24
N LYS A 40 21.06 1.37 0.57
CA LYS A 40 21.14 -0.06 0.19
C LYS A 40 19.82 -0.80 0.39
N MET A 41 18.79 -0.14 0.94
CA MET A 41 17.47 -0.75 1.12
C MET A 41 16.86 -1.12 -0.24
N PRO A 42 16.06 -2.21 -0.31
CA PRO A 42 15.39 -2.58 -1.54
C PRO A 42 14.47 -1.45 -2.01
N MET A 43 14.40 -1.26 -3.32
CA MET A 43 13.41 -0.37 -3.93
C MET A 43 12.02 -0.99 -3.83
N PHE A 44 11.00 -0.16 -4.01
CA PHE A 44 9.59 -0.53 -3.92
C PHE A 44 9.22 -1.86 -4.62
N ALA A 45 9.66 -2.05 -5.88
CA ALA A 45 9.37 -3.26 -6.64
C ALA A 45 9.99 -4.52 -6.00
N ALA A 46 11.23 -4.42 -5.49
CA ALA A 46 11.90 -5.51 -4.80
C ALA A 46 11.26 -5.80 -3.43
N MET A 47 10.78 -4.78 -2.71
CA MET A 47 10.00 -4.98 -1.48
C MET A 47 8.74 -5.81 -1.75
N LEU A 48 7.98 -5.49 -2.80
CA LEU A 48 6.79 -6.27 -3.19
C LEU A 48 7.13 -7.71 -3.57
N GLU A 49 8.21 -7.94 -4.30
CA GLU A 49 8.66 -9.29 -4.65
C GLU A 49 8.98 -10.12 -3.39
N GLN A 50 9.66 -9.50 -2.42
CA GLN A 50 10.00 -10.15 -1.15
C GLN A 50 8.74 -10.44 -0.33
N ILE A 51 7.80 -9.49 -0.22
CA ILE A 51 6.49 -9.69 0.43
C ILE A 51 5.77 -10.89 -0.18
N GLY A 52 5.75 -11.00 -1.51
CA GLY A 52 5.10 -12.12 -2.21
C GLY A 52 5.65 -13.50 -1.84
N LYS A 53 6.87 -13.56 -1.30
CA LYS A 53 7.53 -14.81 -0.88
C LYS A 53 7.40 -15.11 0.61
N THR A 54 7.19 -14.09 1.46
CA THR A 54 7.32 -14.24 2.92
C THR A 54 6.10 -13.81 3.72
N ALA A 55 5.26 -12.92 3.21
CA ALA A 55 4.07 -12.46 3.91
C ALA A 55 2.88 -13.42 3.68
N PRO A 56 1.87 -13.42 4.58
CA PRO A 56 0.63 -14.18 4.37
C PRO A 56 0.00 -13.90 3.01
N GLU A 57 -0.48 -14.94 2.34
CA GLU A 57 -0.98 -14.86 0.95
C GLU A 57 -2.01 -13.74 0.76
N GLN A 58 -2.93 -13.58 1.71
CA GLN A 58 -3.95 -12.53 1.66
C GLN A 58 -3.33 -11.12 1.63
N ALA A 59 -2.33 -10.85 2.49
CA ALA A 59 -1.66 -9.56 2.56
C ALA A 59 -0.87 -9.26 1.28
N SER A 60 -0.16 -10.27 0.76
CA SER A 60 0.58 -10.19 -0.50
C SER A 60 -0.34 -9.92 -1.69
N ARG A 61 -1.43 -10.68 -1.80
CA ARG A 61 -2.40 -10.56 -2.90
C ARG A 61 -3.05 -9.18 -2.95
N MET A 62 -3.44 -8.63 -1.81
CA MET A 62 -4.07 -7.30 -1.78
C MET A 62 -3.14 -6.19 -2.28
N LEU A 63 -1.85 -6.21 -1.87
CA LEU A 63 -0.87 -5.22 -2.35
C LEU A 63 -0.60 -5.38 -3.84
N LEU A 64 -0.39 -6.61 -4.31
CA LEU A 64 -0.13 -6.89 -5.73
C LEU A 64 -1.30 -6.47 -6.61
N ASN A 65 -2.53 -6.82 -6.25
CA ASN A 65 -3.73 -6.40 -6.99
C ASN A 65 -3.86 -4.87 -7.03
N PHE A 66 -3.58 -4.18 -5.91
CA PHE A 66 -3.61 -2.72 -5.88
C PHE A 66 -2.59 -2.11 -6.85
N LYS A 67 -1.38 -2.68 -6.92
CA LYS A 67 -0.35 -2.28 -7.90
C LYS A 67 -0.88 -2.41 -9.31
N ASP A 68 -1.41 -3.57 -9.66
CA ASP A 68 -1.75 -3.89 -11.05
C ASP A 68 -2.86 -2.99 -11.59
N VAL A 69 -3.79 -2.57 -10.72
CA VAL A 69 -4.87 -1.64 -11.10
C VAL A 69 -4.40 -0.17 -11.10
N ASN A 70 -3.62 0.27 -10.12
CA ASN A 70 -3.43 1.70 -9.85
C ASN A 70 -2.03 2.26 -10.22
N TYR A 71 -1.01 1.41 -10.34
CA TYR A 71 0.39 1.85 -10.31
C TYR A 71 0.78 2.74 -11.49
N HIS A 72 0.30 2.43 -12.70
CA HIS A 72 0.60 3.22 -13.90
C HIS A 72 0.00 4.63 -13.83
N ALA A 73 -1.26 4.75 -13.45
CA ALA A 73 -1.91 6.04 -13.25
C ALA A 73 -1.20 6.86 -12.16
N MET A 74 -0.92 6.23 -11.01
CA MET A 74 -0.19 6.88 -9.91
C MET A 74 1.20 7.38 -10.33
N ASN A 75 1.97 6.59 -11.09
CA ASN A 75 3.26 7.03 -11.64
C ASN A 75 3.11 8.26 -12.53
N SER A 76 2.11 8.25 -13.40
CA SER A 76 1.85 9.38 -14.29
C SER A 76 1.54 10.65 -13.51
N PHE A 77 0.77 10.58 -12.42
CA PHE A 77 0.52 11.74 -11.56
C PHE A 77 1.77 12.24 -10.83
N ILE A 78 2.61 11.36 -10.29
CA ILE A 78 3.84 11.74 -9.58
C ILE A 78 4.86 12.42 -10.51
N HIS A 79 4.91 12.01 -11.77
CA HIS A 79 5.87 12.52 -12.75
C HIS A 79 5.29 13.58 -13.70
N SER A 80 4.14 14.17 -13.37
CA SER A 80 3.46 15.17 -14.22
C SER A 80 3.27 14.68 -15.68
N GLY A 81 2.94 13.41 -15.84
CA GLY A 81 2.79 12.73 -17.12
C GLY A 81 1.43 12.94 -17.80
N ILE A 82 1.09 12.05 -18.74
CA ILE A 82 -0.10 12.20 -19.59
C ILE A 82 -1.41 12.32 -18.82
N HIS A 83 -1.59 11.57 -17.72
CA HIS A 83 -2.84 11.59 -16.96
C HIS A 83 -3.14 12.96 -16.35
N PRO A 84 -2.29 13.57 -15.49
CA PRO A 84 -2.58 14.90 -14.95
C PRO A 84 -2.71 15.98 -16.03
N LEU A 85 -1.94 15.91 -17.12
CA LEU A 85 -2.00 16.90 -18.21
C LEU A 85 -3.35 16.87 -18.94
N HIS A 86 -3.84 15.68 -19.33
CA HIS A 86 -5.15 15.56 -19.96
C HIS A 86 -6.28 15.89 -18.98
N ARG A 87 -6.16 15.51 -17.70
CA ARG A 87 -7.19 15.84 -16.69
C ARG A 87 -7.28 17.34 -16.41
N HIS A 88 -6.19 18.07 -16.57
CA HIS A 88 -6.22 19.54 -16.51
C HIS A 88 -7.00 20.15 -17.67
N ALA A 89 -6.87 19.60 -18.88
CA ALA A 89 -7.53 20.12 -20.08
C ALA A 89 -9.00 19.68 -20.20
N GLU A 90 -9.31 18.42 -19.87
CA GLU A 90 -10.59 17.77 -20.17
C GLU A 90 -11.45 17.56 -18.92
N GLY A 91 -10.91 17.82 -17.73
CA GLY A 91 -11.56 17.52 -16.45
C GLY A 91 -11.52 16.03 -16.09
N TYR A 92 -12.23 15.69 -15.00
CA TYR A 92 -12.26 14.34 -14.44
C TYR A 92 -13.62 13.68 -14.70
N PRO A 93 -13.66 12.52 -15.38
CA PRO A 93 -14.88 11.72 -15.47
C PRO A 93 -15.37 11.31 -14.08
N ALA A 94 -16.68 11.37 -13.84
CA ALA A 94 -17.27 11.04 -12.53
C ALA A 94 -16.88 9.62 -12.05
N THR A 95 -16.94 8.64 -12.95
CA THR A 95 -16.54 7.25 -12.67
C THR A 95 -15.08 7.13 -12.23
N LEU A 96 -14.17 7.89 -12.83
CA LEU A 96 -12.77 7.92 -12.42
C LEU A 96 -12.62 8.46 -10.99
N VAL A 97 -13.34 9.52 -10.64
CA VAL A 97 -13.31 10.09 -9.30
C VAL A 97 -13.83 9.07 -8.28
N GLU A 98 -14.95 8.41 -8.58
CA GLU A 98 -15.52 7.36 -7.75
C GLU A 98 -14.55 6.18 -7.55
N ASP A 99 -13.94 5.68 -8.63
CA ASP A 99 -12.98 4.57 -8.56
C ASP A 99 -11.75 4.92 -7.74
N VAL A 100 -11.22 6.14 -7.89
CA VAL A 100 -10.09 6.64 -7.10
C VAL A 100 -10.45 6.71 -5.61
N LEU A 101 -11.65 7.20 -5.27
CA LEU A 101 -12.12 7.26 -3.89
C LEU A 101 -12.28 5.85 -3.30
N ARG A 102 -12.88 4.92 -4.05
CA ARG A 102 -13.01 3.52 -3.63
C ARG A 102 -11.66 2.86 -3.42
N ASN A 103 -10.73 3.00 -4.36
CA ASN A 103 -9.38 2.45 -4.22
C ASN A 103 -8.63 3.08 -3.03
N SER A 104 -8.83 4.38 -2.77
CA SER A 104 -8.29 5.04 -1.57
C SER A 104 -8.86 4.43 -0.28
N ASN A 105 -10.16 4.14 -0.24
CA ASN A 105 -10.78 3.46 0.91
C ASN A 105 -10.26 2.03 1.09
N GLY A 106 -10.08 1.29 -0.02
CA GLY A 106 -9.45 -0.04 0.01
C GLY A 106 -8.04 0.00 0.59
N LEU A 107 -7.23 1.01 0.22
CA LEU A 107 -5.90 1.20 0.79
C LEU A 107 -5.95 1.51 2.29
N ASN A 108 -6.90 2.35 2.73
CA ASN A 108 -7.12 2.64 4.15
C ASN A 108 -7.52 1.39 4.94
N MET A 109 -8.37 0.52 4.37
CA MET A 109 -8.72 -0.77 4.98
C MET A 109 -7.50 -1.66 5.18
N MET A 110 -6.59 -1.71 4.21
CA MET A 110 -5.33 -2.46 4.35
C MET A 110 -4.43 -1.85 5.43
N THR A 111 -4.39 -0.52 5.54
CA THR A 111 -3.67 0.17 6.62
C THR A 111 -4.26 -0.14 7.99
N LEU A 112 -5.58 -0.15 8.14
CA LEU A 112 -6.26 -0.55 9.37
C LEU A 112 -5.91 -1.99 9.75
N GLN A 113 -5.97 -2.91 8.78
CA GLN A 113 -5.61 -4.30 9.00
C GLN A 113 -4.15 -4.45 9.46
N MET A 114 -3.22 -3.72 8.85
CA MET A 114 -1.83 -3.70 9.28
C MET A 114 -1.66 -3.16 10.70
N GLY A 115 -2.35 -2.08 11.05
CA GLY A 115 -2.34 -1.53 12.41
C GLY A 115 -2.86 -2.52 13.46
N MET A 116 -3.92 -3.26 13.13
CA MET A 116 -4.45 -4.31 13.99
C MET A 116 -3.45 -5.46 14.17
N ILE A 117 -2.82 -5.92 13.09
CA ILE A 117 -1.77 -6.95 13.16
C ILE A 117 -0.64 -6.50 14.08
N LEU A 118 -0.14 -5.27 13.91
CA LEU A 118 0.94 -4.72 14.73
C LEU A 118 0.55 -4.52 16.20
N SER A 119 -0.72 -4.28 16.49
CA SER A 119 -1.20 -4.14 17.88
C SER A 119 -1.21 -5.45 18.66
N GLY A 120 -1.36 -6.59 17.97
CA GLY A 120 -1.57 -7.90 18.62
C GLY A 120 -2.83 -7.99 19.49
N ASP A 121 -3.74 -6.99 19.42
CA ASP A 121 -4.87 -6.88 20.32
C ASP A 121 -6.10 -7.62 19.78
N LEU A 122 -6.43 -8.74 20.45
CA LEU A 122 -7.54 -9.61 20.09
C LEU A 122 -8.92 -8.94 20.20
N ARG A 123 -9.05 -7.80 20.88
CA ARG A 123 -10.31 -7.04 20.96
C ARG A 123 -10.77 -6.53 19.59
N PHE A 124 -9.84 -6.39 18.65
CA PHE A 124 -10.16 -6.01 17.28
C PHE A 124 -10.48 -7.21 16.38
N PHE A 125 -10.50 -8.43 16.91
CA PHE A 125 -10.89 -9.61 16.14
C PHE A 125 -12.28 -9.42 15.51
N GLY A 126 -12.40 -9.66 14.21
CA GLY A 126 -13.64 -9.45 13.45
C GLY A 126 -13.93 -7.99 13.04
N LEU A 127 -13.21 -6.99 13.55
CA LEU A 127 -13.45 -5.58 13.21
C LEU A 127 -13.30 -5.31 11.71
N ILE A 128 -12.29 -5.89 11.05
CA ILE A 128 -12.10 -5.72 9.60
C ILE A 128 -13.35 -6.17 8.83
N GLY A 129 -13.92 -7.33 9.18
CA GLY A 129 -15.13 -7.83 8.54
C GLY A 129 -16.32 -6.90 8.75
N ALA A 130 -16.53 -6.44 9.98
CA ALA A 130 -17.61 -5.51 10.32
C ALA A 130 -17.50 -4.19 9.54
N VAL A 131 -16.30 -3.59 9.48
CA VAL A 131 -16.07 -2.35 8.71
C VAL A 131 -16.23 -2.59 7.21
N GLN A 132 -15.77 -3.74 6.68
CA GLN A 132 -15.99 -4.08 5.27
C GLN A 132 -17.47 -4.23 4.93
N GLU A 133 -18.25 -4.85 5.80
CA GLU A 133 -19.70 -5.02 5.63
C GLU A 133 -20.43 -3.68 5.71
N GLU A 134 -20.13 -2.84 6.70
CA GLU A 134 -20.76 -1.53 6.89
C GLU A 134 -20.49 -0.56 5.73
N PHE A 135 -19.28 -0.61 5.16
CA PHE A 135 -18.82 0.34 4.13
C PHE A 135 -18.64 -0.27 2.73
N HIS A 136 -19.18 -1.46 2.47
CA HIS A 136 -18.98 -2.18 1.19
C HIS A 136 -19.29 -1.34 -0.05
N GLN A 137 -20.27 -0.44 0.01
CA GLN A 137 -20.71 0.45 -1.06
C GLN A 137 -19.67 1.51 -1.50
N ILE A 138 -18.72 1.83 -0.62
CA ILE A 138 -17.63 2.79 -0.87
C ILE A 138 -16.25 2.12 -0.92
N LEU A 139 -16.20 0.79 -0.87
CA LEU A 139 -14.97 0.00 -1.02
C LEU A 139 -14.78 -0.42 -2.49
N PRO A 140 -13.55 -0.78 -2.91
CA PRO A 140 -13.38 -1.38 -4.22
C PRO A 140 -14.12 -2.73 -4.23
N GLY A 141 -14.69 -3.09 -5.38
CA GLY A 141 -15.33 -4.39 -5.53
C GLY A 141 -14.40 -5.53 -5.10
N LEU A 142 -14.96 -6.57 -4.49
CA LEU A 142 -14.17 -7.74 -4.09
C LEU A 142 -13.42 -8.27 -5.33
N ALA A 143 -12.09 -8.30 -5.26
CA ALA A 143 -11.30 -8.93 -6.30
C ALA A 143 -11.78 -10.37 -6.46
N SER A 144 -12.17 -10.75 -7.68
CA SER A 144 -12.64 -12.10 -7.97
C SER A 144 -11.58 -13.09 -7.47
N PRO A 145 -11.97 -14.16 -6.74
CA PRO A 145 -11.06 -15.26 -6.52
C PRO A 145 -10.74 -15.84 -7.91
N LEU A 146 -9.48 -15.73 -8.32
CA LEU A 146 -8.91 -16.57 -9.37
C LEU A 146 -8.41 -17.86 -8.72
#